data_AF-A0A2M9XND2-F1
#
_entry.id   AF-A0A2M9XND2-F1
#
_cell.length_a   1.000
_cell.length_b   1.000
_cell.length_c   1.000
_cell.angle_alpha   90.00
_cell.angle_beta   90.00
_cell.angle_gamma   90.00
#
_symmetry.space_group_name_H-M   'P 1'
#
loop_
_entity.id
_entity.type
_entity.pdbx_description
1 polymer ?
#
loop_
_entity_poly.entity_id
_entity_poly.type
_entity_poly.pdbx_seq_one_letter_code
_entity_poly.pdbx_strand_id
1 'polypeptide(L)'
;MLYSQDTSNLLSYGENYYQPHYQPILEVTNCNIIGYEVLGRFYSPEKNEYRSLGYQFHNPELDTIRLIQIDRLIREKAIRHLKDTGLRTKLFLNMMPNFLSMIHTGDVLDLKRLHVLNLIEKYDISPADVVLEITEDKFDGSIEKLLSIVNVFKDYGFKIAVDDLGVGFSNLERIGYIHPDIMKVDIKIMRESLNRRSFKNVLSAIADMSQKLGSDLLFEGIETEEELHLALSMGANLLQGFYFSRPQVEFQDKKQFNRTLRDTLEKFSGLRFMELLEEFQKGQAVIDALGEKLEALRHNGKEDLPLVLHLMLSELPSEILSVFACDIFGYQITPTYFRSHPGEEWDSDLTEIGNNYAWRPFFIRHKAKVVQSGAKWTVTEPVYDMDLHKQVVIFTYTLRDNYILIIKMDWERV
;
A
#
# COMPACT_ATOMS: atom_id res chain seq x y z
N MET A 1 17.35 -9.13 19.43
CA MET A 1 17.81 -10.09 20.46
C MET A 1 18.10 -9.35 21.76
N LEU A 2 17.21 -9.47 22.75
CA LEU A 2 17.40 -9.25 24.20
C LEU A 2 16.04 -9.51 24.88
N TYR A 3 15.54 -10.75 24.77
CA TYR A 3 14.33 -11.20 25.48
C TYR A 3 14.55 -12.68 25.85
N SER A 4 15.39 -12.94 26.84
CA SER A 4 15.42 -14.24 27.48
C SER A 4 15.50 -14.05 28.99
N GLN A 5 14.79 -14.94 29.69
CA GLN A 5 14.67 -15.12 31.13
C GLN A 5 13.41 -14.44 31.73
N ASP A 6 12.45 -15.29 32.15
CA ASP A 6 11.14 -15.03 32.80
C ASP A 6 9.85 -14.88 31.98
N THR A 7 9.74 -15.48 30.78
CA THR A 7 8.45 -15.51 30.05
C THR A 7 7.52 -16.68 30.42
N SER A 8 8.02 -17.77 31.01
CA SER A 8 7.21 -18.96 31.31
C SER A 8 6.25 -18.79 32.49
N ASN A 9 6.52 -17.87 33.41
CA ASN A 9 5.67 -17.65 34.58
C ASN A 9 4.56 -16.60 34.35
N LEU A 10 4.51 -15.95 33.19
CA LEU A 10 3.54 -14.87 32.95
C LEU A 10 2.11 -15.39 32.74
N LEU A 11 1.96 -16.62 32.25
CA LEU A 11 0.66 -17.23 31.95
C LEU A 11 -0.06 -17.82 33.19
N SER A 12 0.64 -17.95 34.32
CA SER A 12 0.12 -18.56 35.56
C SER A 12 -0.69 -17.59 36.43
N TYR A 13 -0.61 -16.28 36.15
CA TYR A 13 -1.26 -15.24 36.93
C TYR A 13 -2.79 -15.26 36.76
N GLY A 14 -3.49 -14.70 37.76
CA GLY A 14 -4.94 -14.54 37.72
C GLY A 14 -5.41 -13.49 36.72
N GLU A 15 -6.72 -13.47 36.44
CA GLU A 15 -7.35 -12.62 35.42
C GLU A 15 -7.14 -11.10 35.64
N ASN A 16 -6.92 -10.67 36.88
CA ASN A 16 -6.73 -9.26 37.23
C ASN A 16 -5.38 -8.69 36.74
N TYR A 17 -4.44 -9.54 36.33
CA TYR A 17 -3.13 -9.10 35.83
C TYR A 17 -3.11 -8.86 34.32
N TYR A 18 -4.17 -9.21 33.60
CA TYR A 18 -4.27 -9.01 32.16
C TYR A 18 -5.26 -7.89 31.84
N GLN A 19 -4.86 -6.92 31.03
CA GLN A 19 -5.68 -5.74 30.75
C GLN A 19 -5.57 -5.37 29.26
N PRO A 20 -6.67 -4.99 28.59
CA PRO A 20 -6.59 -4.35 27.28
C PRO A 20 -5.96 -2.96 27.40
N HIS A 21 -5.05 -2.65 26.49
CA HIS A 21 -4.66 -1.28 26.18
C HIS A 21 -5.18 -0.92 24.79
N TYR A 22 -5.38 0.37 24.56
CA TYR A 22 -6.03 0.93 23.39
C TYR A 22 -5.06 1.87 22.66
N GLN A 23 -4.73 1.53 21.42
CA GLN A 23 -3.94 2.41 20.55
C GLN A 23 -4.87 3.11 19.55
N PRO A 24 -4.90 4.45 19.51
CA PRO A 24 -5.84 5.19 18.68
C PRO A 24 -5.50 5.03 17.20
N ILE A 25 -6.55 4.82 16.39
CA ILE A 25 -6.51 4.86 14.94
C ILE A 25 -7.23 6.13 14.49
N LEU A 26 -6.56 6.94 13.70
CA LEU A 26 -7.04 8.25 13.25
C LEU A 26 -7.51 8.17 11.81
N GLU A 27 -8.63 8.83 11.48
CA GLU A 27 -9.04 9.06 10.10
C GLU A 27 -8.47 10.37 9.59
N VAL A 28 -7.81 10.32 8.43
CA VAL A 28 -7.16 11.48 7.81
C VAL A 28 -8.18 12.58 7.49
N THR A 29 -9.31 12.22 6.88
CA THR A 29 -10.34 13.15 6.39
C THR A 29 -10.93 14.04 7.48
N ASN A 30 -11.32 13.46 8.61
CA ASN A 30 -11.98 14.20 9.70
C ASN A 30 -11.00 14.60 10.84
N CYS A 31 -9.76 14.10 10.78
CA CYS A 31 -8.69 14.30 11.75
C CYS A 31 -9.04 13.88 13.19
N ASN A 32 -9.86 12.85 13.35
CA ASN A 32 -10.27 12.35 14.65
C ASN A 32 -9.90 10.89 14.83
N ILE A 33 -9.87 10.46 16.09
CA ILE A 33 -9.84 9.04 16.43
C ILE A 33 -11.17 8.40 15.99
N ILE A 34 -11.08 7.32 15.22
CA ILE A 34 -12.25 6.54 14.75
C ILE A 34 -12.39 5.20 15.44
N GLY A 35 -11.32 4.74 16.08
CA GLY A 35 -11.27 3.45 16.73
C GLY A 35 -9.98 3.23 17.50
N TYR A 36 -9.91 2.07 18.13
CA TYR A 36 -8.77 1.65 18.91
C TYR A 36 -8.40 0.21 18.60
N GLU A 37 -7.13 -0.03 18.34
CA GLU A 37 -6.60 -1.39 18.39
C GLU A 37 -6.50 -1.85 19.83
N VAL A 38 -7.04 -3.04 20.09
CA VAL A 38 -7.05 -3.66 21.41
C VAL A 38 -5.82 -4.54 21.55
N LEU A 39 -4.93 -4.13 22.45
CA LEU A 39 -3.64 -4.76 22.66
C LEU A 39 -3.54 -5.35 24.06
N GLY A 40 -3.29 -6.65 24.12
CA GLY A 40 -3.13 -7.35 25.39
C GLY A 40 -1.90 -6.91 26.18
N ARG A 41 -2.08 -6.59 27.47
CA ARG A 41 -1.00 -6.28 28.40
C ARG A 41 -1.07 -7.15 29.64
N PHE A 42 0.11 -7.45 30.18
CA PHE A 42 0.30 -8.02 31.49
C PHE A 42 0.86 -6.97 32.44
N TYR A 43 0.20 -6.78 33.58
CA TYR A 43 0.69 -5.96 34.66
C TYR A 43 1.70 -6.75 35.50
N SER A 44 2.97 -6.34 35.48
CA SER A 44 4.04 -6.91 36.30
C SER A 44 4.07 -6.21 37.66
N PRO A 45 3.68 -6.86 38.77
CA PRO A 45 3.60 -6.21 40.08
C PRO A 45 4.97 -5.84 40.61
N GLU A 46 5.98 -6.68 40.31
CA GLU A 46 7.36 -6.48 40.74
C GLU A 46 7.99 -5.20 40.16
N LYS A 47 7.67 -4.88 38.90
CA LYS A 47 8.19 -3.69 38.22
C LYS A 47 7.19 -2.54 38.14
N ASN A 48 5.97 -2.73 38.64
CA ASN A 48 4.88 -1.76 38.57
C ASN A 48 4.67 -1.22 37.13
N GLU A 49 4.70 -2.12 36.14
CA GLU A 49 4.66 -1.75 34.71
C GLU A 49 3.78 -2.70 33.92
N TYR A 50 3.26 -2.22 32.79
CA TYR A 50 2.55 -3.06 31.81
C TYR A 50 3.52 -3.55 30.72
N ARG A 51 3.50 -4.85 30.44
CA ARG A 51 4.26 -5.51 29.37
C ARG A 51 3.36 -6.00 28.26
N SER A 52 3.84 -5.92 27.02
CA SER A 52 3.15 -6.50 25.86
C SER A 52 3.03 -8.01 25.99
N LEU A 53 1.85 -8.54 25.66
CA LEU A 53 1.60 -9.98 25.48
C LEU A 53 1.95 -10.47 24.07
N GLY A 54 2.37 -9.59 23.15
CA GLY A 54 2.57 -9.93 21.75
C GLY A 54 3.52 -11.11 21.55
N TYR A 55 4.67 -11.13 22.24
CA TYR A 55 5.61 -12.25 22.15
C TYR A 55 4.97 -13.59 22.55
N GLN A 56 4.11 -13.60 23.57
CA GLN A 56 3.46 -14.82 24.03
C GLN A 56 2.45 -15.34 23.00
N PHE A 57 1.72 -14.46 22.31
CA PHE A 57 0.74 -14.87 21.30
C PHE A 57 1.38 -15.44 20.02
N HIS A 58 2.60 -15.03 19.68
CA HIS A 58 3.33 -15.57 18.52
C HIS A 58 4.31 -16.70 18.87
N ASN A 59 4.37 -17.16 20.13
CA ASN A 59 5.25 -18.25 20.53
C ASN A 59 4.52 -19.60 20.52
N PRO A 60 4.82 -20.51 19.57
CA PRO A 60 4.13 -21.80 19.45
C PRO A 60 4.46 -22.80 20.56
N GLU A 61 5.49 -22.56 21.37
CA GLU A 61 5.89 -23.45 22.47
C GLU A 61 5.06 -23.25 23.75
N LEU A 62 4.21 -22.23 23.77
CA LEU A 62 3.38 -21.88 24.94
C LEU A 62 2.01 -22.58 24.93
N ASP A 63 1.41 -22.69 26.12
CA ASP A 63 0.09 -23.32 26.30
C ASP A 63 -1.00 -22.55 25.54
N THR A 64 -1.40 -23.10 24.40
CA THR A 64 -2.42 -22.53 23.51
C THR A 64 -3.77 -22.37 24.19
N ILE A 65 -4.16 -23.30 25.07
CA ILE A 65 -5.46 -23.23 25.78
C ILE A 65 -5.44 -22.01 26.70
N ARG A 66 -4.34 -21.81 27.43
CA ARG A 66 -4.19 -20.66 28.32
C ARG A 66 -4.15 -19.34 27.56
N LEU A 67 -3.47 -19.29 26.40
CA LEU A 67 -3.47 -18.11 25.54
C LEU A 67 -4.87 -17.76 25.03
N ILE A 68 -5.66 -18.76 24.60
CA ILE A 68 -7.06 -18.55 24.20
C ILE A 68 -7.89 -17.99 25.35
N GLN A 69 -7.71 -18.48 26.58
CA GLN A 69 -8.42 -17.93 27.75
C GLN A 69 -8.07 -16.46 27.99
N ILE A 70 -6.79 -16.11 27.91
CA ILE A 70 -6.31 -14.74 28.10
C ILE A 70 -6.82 -13.81 26.99
N ASP A 71 -6.77 -14.26 25.74
CA ASP A 71 -7.34 -13.54 24.59
C ASP A 71 -8.83 -13.24 24.78
N ARG A 72 -9.63 -14.25 25.13
CA ARG A 72 -11.06 -14.10 25.39
C ARG A 72 -11.34 -13.12 26.53
N LEU A 73 -10.57 -13.21 27.62
CA LEU A 73 -10.67 -12.29 28.74
C LEU A 73 -10.40 -10.83 28.32
N ILE A 74 -9.34 -10.60 27.53
CA ILE A 74 -8.96 -9.26 27.07
C ILE A 74 -10.05 -8.68 26.16
N ARG A 75 -10.58 -9.47 25.22
CA ARG A 75 -11.69 -9.05 24.34
C ARG A 75 -12.94 -8.71 25.13
N GLU A 76 -13.31 -9.55 26.11
CA GLU A 76 -14.47 -9.28 26.96
C GLU A 76 -14.30 -7.99 27.75
N LYS A 77 -13.11 -7.76 28.33
CA LYS A 77 -12.80 -6.50 29.03
C LYS A 77 -12.91 -5.29 28.08
N ALA A 78 -12.41 -5.41 26.86
CA ALA A 78 -12.45 -4.31 25.88
C ALA A 78 -13.88 -3.99 25.40
N ILE A 79 -14.66 -5.02 25.05
CA ILE A 79 -16.05 -4.86 24.61
C ILE A 79 -16.92 -4.32 25.74
N ARG A 80 -16.74 -4.81 26.97
CA ARG A 80 -17.41 -4.26 28.15
C ARG A 80 -17.02 -2.79 28.37
N HIS A 81 -15.74 -2.44 28.25
CA HIS A 81 -15.28 -1.06 28.39
C HIS A 81 -15.92 -0.13 27.35
N LEU A 82 -16.04 -0.57 26.09
CA LEU A 82 -16.81 0.16 25.07
C LEU A 82 -18.26 0.39 25.50
N LYS A 83 -18.94 -0.65 26.03
CA LYS A 83 -20.31 -0.53 26.53
C LYS A 83 -20.41 0.46 27.68
N ASP A 84 -19.53 0.34 28.67
CA ASP A 84 -19.54 1.13 29.91
C ASP A 84 -19.25 2.62 29.64
N THR A 85 -18.38 2.92 28.68
CA THR A 85 -18.06 4.31 28.29
C THR A 85 -19.19 4.97 27.49
N GLY A 86 -20.03 4.19 26.81
CA GLY A 86 -21.11 4.69 25.94
C GLY A 86 -20.59 5.50 24.74
N LEU A 87 -19.29 5.47 24.47
CA LEU A 87 -18.67 6.18 23.35
C LEU A 87 -18.97 5.46 22.05
N ARG A 88 -19.17 6.24 20.99
CA ARG A 88 -19.30 5.72 19.62
C ARG A 88 -17.92 5.71 18.97
N THR A 89 -17.22 4.59 19.13
CA THR A 89 -15.90 4.33 18.55
C THR A 89 -15.79 2.87 18.13
N LYS A 90 -14.80 2.56 17.28
CA LYS A 90 -14.54 1.18 16.83
C LYS A 90 -13.51 0.48 17.71
N LEU A 91 -13.65 -0.83 17.85
CA LEU A 91 -12.61 -1.71 18.38
C LEU A 91 -12.03 -2.55 17.25
N PHE A 92 -10.71 -2.48 17.09
CA PHE A 92 -9.95 -3.33 16.19
C PHE A 92 -9.40 -4.49 17.01
N LEU A 93 -9.83 -5.70 16.65
CA LEU A 93 -9.54 -6.92 17.36
C LEU A 93 -8.79 -7.88 16.44
N ASN A 94 -7.51 -8.09 16.73
CA ASN A 94 -6.68 -9.13 16.13
C ASN A 94 -7.37 -10.49 16.15
N MET A 95 -7.30 -11.27 15.08
CA MET A 95 -7.89 -12.61 14.97
C MET A 95 -6.83 -13.56 14.41
N MET A 96 -6.19 -14.32 15.29
CA MET A 96 -5.22 -15.33 14.89
C MET A 96 -5.92 -16.48 14.15
N PRO A 97 -5.56 -16.76 12.88
CA PRO A 97 -6.18 -17.83 12.09
C PRO A 97 -6.10 -19.21 12.75
N ASN A 98 -5.02 -19.51 13.51
CA ASN A 98 -4.89 -20.79 14.21
C ASN A 98 -5.92 -21.02 15.31
N PHE A 99 -6.55 -19.96 15.84
CA PHE A 99 -7.66 -20.11 16.77
C PHE A 99 -8.99 -20.33 16.04
N LEU A 100 -9.06 -19.92 14.77
CA LEU A 100 -10.23 -20.11 13.91
C LEU A 100 -10.35 -21.54 13.39
N SER A 101 -9.24 -22.26 13.21
CA SER A 101 -9.26 -23.66 12.74
C SER A 101 -9.98 -24.61 13.70
N MET A 102 -10.04 -24.26 15.00
CA MET A 102 -10.73 -25.04 16.05
C MET A 102 -12.26 -24.85 16.07
N ILE A 103 -12.78 -23.93 15.25
CA ILE A 103 -14.21 -23.58 15.18
C ILE A 103 -14.96 -24.57 14.29
N HIS A 104 -14.30 -25.14 13.29
CA HIS A 104 -14.87 -26.23 12.50
C HIS A 104 -14.82 -27.54 13.28
N THR A 105 -15.93 -28.30 13.24
CA THR A 105 -15.95 -29.72 13.63
C THR A 105 -16.15 -30.53 12.35
N GLY A 106 -15.05 -31.03 11.78
CA GLY A 106 -15.03 -31.55 10.41
C GLY A 106 -15.15 -30.41 9.40
N ASP A 107 -16.22 -30.42 8.59
CA ASP A 107 -16.53 -29.37 7.60
C ASP A 107 -17.67 -28.44 8.05
N VAL A 108 -18.22 -28.67 9.25
CA VAL A 108 -19.30 -27.85 9.78
C VAL A 108 -18.74 -26.73 10.65
N LEU A 109 -19.11 -25.49 10.33
CA LEU A 109 -18.80 -24.31 11.13
C LEU A 109 -19.73 -24.23 12.35
N ASP A 110 -19.17 -24.26 13.56
CA ASP A 110 -19.95 -24.10 14.80
C ASP A 110 -19.93 -22.64 15.27
N LEU A 111 -20.98 -21.90 14.92
CA LEU A 111 -21.12 -20.48 15.25
C LEU A 111 -21.02 -20.19 16.76
N LYS A 112 -21.41 -21.14 17.61
CA LYS A 112 -21.36 -20.95 19.08
C LYS A 112 -19.93 -20.83 19.60
N ARG A 113 -18.95 -21.31 18.84
CA ARG A 113 -17.52 -21.21 19.15
C ARG A 113 -16.91 -19.86 18.75
N LEU A 114 -17.60 -19.06 17.95
CA LEU A 114 -17.19 -17.70 17.61
C LEU A 114 -17.43 -16.77 18.80
N HIS A 115 -16.46 -16.73 19.72
CA HIS A 115 -16.56 -16.00 20.98
C HIS A 115 -16.99 -14.52 20.81
N VAL A 116 -16.51 -13.84 19.77
CA VAL A 116 -16.86 -12.44 19.52
C VAL A 116 -18.35 -12.23 19.28
N LEU A 117 -19.04 -13.17 18.63
CA LEU A 117 -20.50 -13.11 18.41
C LEU A 117 -21.24 -13.15 19.75
N ASN A 118 -20.84 -14.03 20.65
CA ASN A 118 -21.43 -14.13 21.98
C ASN A 118 -21.21 -12.83 22.78
N LEU A 119 -20.06 -12.17 22.62
CA LEU A 119 -19.76 -10.92 23.34
C LEU A 119 -20.61 -9.75 22.82
N ILE A 120 -20.74 -9.58 21.51
CA ILE A 120 -21.55 -8.48 20.96
C ILE A 120 -23.03 -8.62 21.34
N GLU A 121 -23.56 -9.84 21.39
CA GLU A 121 -24.92 -10.11 21.86
C GLU A 121 -25.06 -9.82 23.36
N LYS A 122 -24.12 -10.33 24.18
CA LYS A 122 -24.13 -10.15 25.64
C LYS A 122 -24.08 -8.68 26.05
N TYR A 123 -23.28 -7.87 25.36
CA TYR A 123 -23.07 -6.46 25.70
C TYR A 123 -23.88 -5.49 24.83
N ASP A 124 -24.70 -6.00 23.90
CA ASP A 124 -25.50 -5.19 22.99
C ASP A 124 -24.63 -4.14 22.27
N ILE A 125 -23.61 -4.65 21.56
CA ILE A 125 -22.67 -3.88 20.75
C ILE A 125 -22.96 -4.13 19.28
N SER A 126 -22.98 -3.05 18.49
CA SER A 126 -23.14 -3.16 17.05
C SER A 126 -21.94 -3.89 16.42
N PRO A 127 -22.14 -4.91 15.57
CA PRO A 127 -21.07 -5.54 14.81
C PRO A 127 -20.24 -4.53 14.00
N ALA A 128 -20.86 -3.45 13.50
CA ALA A 128 -20.19 -2.40 12.73
C ALA A 128 -19.23 -1.52 13.57
N ASP A 129 -19.27 -1.64 14.90
CA ASP A 129 -18.32 -1.00 15.82
C ASP A 129 -17.13 -1.93 16.14
N VAL A 130 -17.07 -3.12 15.53
CA VAL A 130 -15.95 -4.05 15.68
C VAL A 130 -15.33 -4.34 14.31
N VAL A 131 -14.02 -4.11 14.22
CA VAL A 131 -13.18 -4.49 13.10
C VAL A 131 -12.38 -5.73 13.51
N LEU A 132 -12.46 -6.78 12.71
CA LEU A 132 -11.70 -8.02 12.93
C LEU A 132 -10.48 -8.02 12.02
N GLU A 133 -9.29 -8.09 12.61
CA GLU A 133 -8.03 -8.04 11.88
C GLU A 133 -7.51 -9.46 11.67
N ILE A 134 -7.52 -9.94 10.43
CA ILE A 134 -7.02 -11.27 10.10
C ILE A 134 -5.50 -11.16 9.91
N THR A 135 -4.73 -11.79 10.80
CA THR A 135 -3.26 -11.75 10.76
C THR A 135 -2.69 -12.67 9.66
N GLU A 136 -1.42 -12.47 9.29
CA GLU A 136 -0.74 -13.29 8.27
C GLU A 136 -0.55 -14.75 8.74
N ASP A 137 -0.45 -14.98 10.06
CA ASP A 137 -0.06 -16.27 10.67
C ASP A 137 -0.63 -17.47 9.92
N LYS A 138 0.20 -18.52 9.76
CA LYS A 138 -0.18 -19.75 9.05
C LYS A 138 -1.56 -20.18 9.51
N PHE A 139 -2.51 -20.20 8.59
CA PHE A 139 -3.77 -20.87 8.81
C PHE A 139 -3.54 -22.33 8.45
N ASP A 140 -3.55 -23.22 9.43
CA ASP A 140 -3.36 -24.65 9.18
C ASP A 140 -4.56 -25.29 8.43
N GLY A 141 -5.65 -24.54 8.24
CA GLY A 141 -6.80 -24.94 7.43
C GLY A 141 -6.72 -24.49 5.96
N SER A 142 -7.71 -24.88 5.15
CA SER A 142 -7.79 -24.46 3.74
C SER A 142 -8.36 -23.04 3.60
N ILE A 143 -7.99 -22.31 2.55
CA ILE A 143 -8.47 -20.93 2.33
C ILE A 143 -10.01 -20.85 2.34
N GLU A 144 -10.70 -21.89 1.87
CA GLU A 144 -12.16 -22.00 1.87
C GLU A 144 -12.74 -21.98 3.29
N LYS A 145 -12.07 -22.63 4.26
CA LYS A 145 -12.51 -22.61 5.67
C LYS A 145 -12.37 -21.22 6.26
N LEU A 146 -11.28 -20.51 5.98
CA LEU A 146 -11.11 -19.12 6.40
C LEU A 146 -12.20 -18.22 5.80
N LEU A 147 -12.46 -18.35 4.49
CA LEU A 147 -13.48 -17.57 3.80
C LEU A 147 -14.89 -17.85 4.35
N SER A 148 -15.20 -19.10 4.72
CA SER A 148 -16.49 -19.43 5.34
C SER A 148 -16.71 -18.66 6.66
N ILE A 149 -15.65 -18.48 7.46
CA ILE A 149 -15.70 -17.73 8.72
C ILE A 149 -15.80 -16.22 8.44
N VAL A 150 -14.98 -15.71 7.53
CA VAL A 150 -14.98 -14.29 7.14
C VAL A 150 -16.35 -13.86 6.59
N ASN A 151 -16.97 -14.69 5.75
CA ASN A 151 -18.29 -14.41 5.21
C ASN A 151 -19.36 -14.34 6.30
N VAL A 152 -19.32 -15.24 7.29
CA VAL A 152 -20.20 -15.15 8.45
C VAL A 152 -20.01 -13.82 9.19
N PHE A 153 -18.77 -13.41 9.45
CA PHE A 153 -18.54 -12.12 10.11
C PHE A 153 -19.08 -10.94 9.29
N LYS A 154 -18.88 -10.95 7.97
CA LYS A 154 -19.44 -9.93 7.08
C LYS A 154 -20.98 -9.92 7.07
N ASP A 155 -21.61 -11.09 7.07
CA ASP A 155 -23.07 -11.22 7.10
C ASP A 155 -23.67 -10.67 8.41
N TYR A 156 -22.95 -10.79 9.52
CA TYR A 156 -23.30 -10.14 10.79
C TYR A 156 -23.04 -8.62 10.79
N GLY A 157 -22.26 -8.10 9.84
CA GLY A 157 -21.96 -6.67 9.71
C GLY A 157 -20.64 -6.23 10.34
N PHE A 158 -19.74 -7.16 10.69
CA PHE A 158 -18.37 -6.83 11.08
C PHE A 158 -17.60 -6.26 9.89
N LYS A 159 -16.65 -5.38 10.19
CA LYS A 159 -15.63 -4.95 9.23
C LYS A 159 -14.42 -5.86 9.31
N ILE A 160 -13.80 -6.15 8.16
CA ILE A 160 -12.65 -7.03 8.08
C ILE A 160 -11.42 -6.25 7.66
N ALA A 161 -10.36 -6.34 8.45
CA ALA A 161 -9.03 -5.86 8.10
C ALA A 161 -8.11 -7.05 7.80
N VAL A 162 -7.15 -6.86 6.89
CA VAL A 162 -6.02 -7.78 6.70
C VAL A 162 -4.77 -7.10 7.21
N ASP A 163 -4.05 -7.79 8.10
CA ASP A 163 -2.87 -7.26 8.78
C ASP A 163 -1.54 -7.57 8.07
N ASP A 164 -0.49 -6.82 8.42
CA ASP A 164 0.91 -7.04 8.03
C ASP A 164 1.18 -7.17 6.52
N LEU A 165 0.54 -6.33 5.70
CA LEU A 165 0.79 -6.34 4.26
C LEU A 165 2.23 -5.92 3.93
N GLY A 166 2.94 -6.79 3.20
CA GLY A 166 4.31 -6.56 2.73
C GLY A 166 5.35 -7.46 3.41
N VAL A 167 5.00 -8.10 4.53
CA VAL A 167 5.77 -9.21 5.11
C VAL A 167 5.18 -10.50 4.51
N GLY A 168 5.97 -11.27 3.75
CA GLY A 168 5.55 -12.58 3.22
C GLY A 168 4.70 -12.63 1.94
N PHE A 169 4.70 -13.80 1.29
CA PHE A 169 4.13 -14.04 -0.06
C PHE A 169 2.64 -14.39 -0.08
N SER A 170 2.02 -14.71 1.07
CA SER A 170 0.66 -15.27 1.13
C SER A 170 -0.48 -14.22 1.18
N ASN A 171 -0.12 -12.94 1.24
CA ASN A 171 -1.07 -11.86 1.52
C ASN A 171 -1.90 -11.41 0.32
N LEU A 172 -1.36 -11.41 -0.91
CA LEU A 172 -2.09 -10.93 -2.09
C LEU A 172 -3.27 -11.81 -2.51
N GLU A 173 -3.07 -13.13 -2.48
CA GLU A 173 -4.14 -14.09 -2.78
C GLU A 173 -5.28 -13.98 -1.76
N ARG A 174 -4.94 -13.87 -0.46
CA ARG A 174 -5.93 -13.67 0.61
C ARG A 174 -6.72 -12.38 0.43
N ILE A 175 -6.06 -11.26 0.10
CA ILE A 175 -6.75 -9.99 -0.19
C ILE A 175 -7.80 -10.19 -1.30
N GLY A 176 -7.40 -10.88 -2.38
CA GLY A 176 -8.27 -11.16 -3.52
C GLY A 176 -9.52 -11.95 -3.15
N TYR A 177 -9.42 -12.94 -2.26
CA TYR A 177 -10.58 -13.72 -1.84
C TYR A 177 -11.41 -13.06 -0.73
N ILE A 178 -10.74 -12.42 0.25
CA ILE A 178 -11.39 -11.84 1.43
C ILE A 178 -12.13 -10.56 1.04
N HIS A 179 -11.62 -9.77 0.08
CA HIS A 179 -12.09 -8.41 -0.22
C HIS A 179 -12.24 -7.57 1.07
N PRO A 180 -11.13 -7.26 1.77
CA PRO A 180 -11.19 -6.62 3.07
C PRO A 180 -11.73 -5.19 3.00
N ASP A 181 -12.34 -4.73 4.09
CA ASP A 181 -12.71 -3.32 4.25
C ASP A 181 -11.49 -2.45 4.52
N ILE A 182 -10.46 -3.01 5.19
CA ILE A 182 -9.24 -2.29 5.58
C ILE A 182 -8.00 -3.11 5.24
N MET A 183 -7.00 -2.46 4.66
CA MET A 183 -5.68 -3.01 4.37
C MET A 183 -4.66 -2.34 5.26
N LYS A 184 -4.01 -3.10 6.15
CA LYS A 184 -3.02 -2.56 7.11
C LYS A 184 -1.60 -2.71 6.57
N VAL A 185 -0.79 -1.67 6.72
CA VAL A 185 0.60 -1.60 6.25
C VAL A 185 1.48 -1.07 7.38
N ASP A 186 2.39 -1.90 7.90
CA ASP A 186 3.39 -1.42 8.87
C ASP A 186 4.50 -0.64 8.14
N ILE A 187 4.66 0.64 8.47
CA ILE A 187 5.68 1.49 7.87
C ILE A 187 7.11 1.08 8.22
N LYS A 188 7.32 0.27 9.28
CA LYS A 188 8.65 -0.22 9.68
C LYS A 188 9.34 -1.00 8.58
N ILE A 189 8.59 -1.64 7.70
CA ILE A 189 9.16 -2.36 6.56
C ILE A 189 10.01 -1.45 5.65
N MET A 190 9.71 -0.14 5.60
CA MET A 190 10.52 0.87 4.91
C MET A 190 11.86 1.11 5.59
N ARG A 191 11.90 1.04 6.93
CA ARG A 191 13.13 1.24 7.72
C ARG A 191 14.08 0.07 7.55
N GLU A 192 13.51 -1.13 7.52
CA GLU A 192 14.25 -2.39 7.45
C GLU A 192 14.67 -2.74 6.01
N SER A 193 14.05 -2.12 5.01
CA SER A 193 14.42 -2.30 3.61
C SER A 193 15.77 -1.66 3.26
N LEU A 194 16.69 -2.48 2.75
CA LEU A 194 17.97 -2.03 2.18
C LEU A 194 17.79 -1.13 0.94
N ASN A 195 16.64 -1.23 0.27
CA ASN A 195 16.33 -0.44 -0.93
C ASN A 195 14.99 0.30 -0.77
N ARG A 196 15.07 1.51 -0.17
CA ARG A 196 13.92 2.38 0.08
C ARG A 196 13.13 2.75 -1.18
N ARG A 197 13.80 2.89 -2.34
CA ARG A 197 13.14 3.23 -3.61
C ARG A 197 12.26 2.07 -4.11
N SER A 198 12.80 0.85 -4.12
CA SER A 198 12.04 -0.34 -4.53
C SER A 198 10.81 -0.53 -3.64
N PHE A 199 10.97 -0.34 -2.33
CA PHE A 199 9.85 -0.52 -1.41
C PHE A 199 8.77 0.56 -1.54
N LYS A 200 9.14 1.81 -1.89
CA LYS A 200 8.16 2.86 -2.24
C LYS A 200 7.26 2.42 -3.41
N ASN A 201 7.80 1.74 -4.42
CA ASN A 201 7.00 1.21 -5.54
C ASN A 201 6.04 0.10 -5.10
N VAL A 202 6.47 -0.77 -4.18
CA VAL A 202 5.60 -1.81 -3.59
C VAL A 202 4.44 -1.17 -2.83
N LEU A 203 4.72 -0.16 -2.00
CA LEU A 203 3.67 0.59 -1.29
C LEU A 203 2.70 1.28 -2.24
N SER A 204 3.20 1.89 -3.32
CA SER A 204 2.35 2.48 -4.35
C SER A 204 1.44 1.44 -5.01
N ALA A 205 1.93 0.23 -5.27
CA ALA A 205 1.11 -0.84 -5.82
C ALA A 205 0.03 -1.32 -4.83
N ILE A 206 0.35 -1.37 -3.52
CA ILE A 206 -0.62 -1.68 -2.46
C ILE A 206 -1.69 -0.58 -2.37
N ALA A 207 -1.30 0.69 -2.45
CA ALA A 207 -2.23 1.81 -2.46
C ALA A 207 -3.16 1.81 -3.68
N ASP A 208 -2.63 1.53 -4.87
CA ASP A 208 -3.45 1.36 -6.07
C ASP A 208 -4.44 0.19 -5.92
N MET A 209 -4.02 -0.89 -5.24
CA MET A 209 -4.84 -2.06 -4.99
C MET A 209 -5.97 -1.75 -4.01
N SER A 210 -5.68 -1.06 -2.90
CA SER A 210 -6.70 -0.67 -1.92
C SER A 210 -7.80 0.18 -2.58
N GLN A 211 -7.40 1.15 -3.42
CA GLN A 211 -8.35 1.98 -4.17
C GLN A 211 -9.22 1.16 -5.13
N LYS A 212 -8.64 0.21 -5.87
CA LYS A 212 -9.38 -0.66 -6.81
C LYS A 212 -10.33 -1.62 -6.11
N LEU A 213 -9.98 -2.07 -4.91
CA LEU A 213 -10.82 -2.96 -4.09
C LEU A 213 -11.87 -2.21 -3.27
N GLY A 214 -11.72 -0.88 -3.12
CA GLY A 214 -12.56 -0.07 -2.25
C GLY A 214 -12.26 -0.30 -0.76
N SER A 215 -11.00 -0.62 -0.44
CA SER A 215 -10.51 -0.84 0.93
C SER A 215 -9.82 0.41 1.46
N ASP A 216 -10.06 0.75 2.72
CA ASP A 216 -9.30 1.80 3.41
C ASP A 216 -7.86 1.34 3.66
N LEU A 217 -6.89 2.21 3.42
CA LEU A 217 -5.48 1.95 3.69
C LEU A 217 -5.10 2.50 5.07
N LEU A 218 -4.72 1.61 5.99
CA LEU A 218 -4.24 1.93 7.33
C LEU A 218 -2.72 1.80 7.39
N PHE A 219 -2.01 2.90 7.63
CA PHE A 219 -0.57 2.86 7.93
C PHE A 219 -0.34 2.77 9.44
N GLU A 220 0.44 1.78 9.84
CA GLU A 220 0.81 1.51 11.24
C GLU A 220 2.28 1.78 11.50
N GLY A 221 2.64 1.83 12.80
CA GLY A 221 4.03 1.97 13.22
C GLY A 221 4.64 3.36 12.94
N ILE A 222 3.84 4.39 12.71
CA ILE A 222 4.33 5.77 12.45
C ILE A 222 4.96 6.33 13.73
N GLU A 223 6.23 6.71 13.67
CA GLU A 223 6.94 7.32 14.81
C GLU A 223 7.54 8.70 14.49
N THR A 224 7.67 9.08 13.22
CA THR A 224 8.21 10.39 12.81
C THR A 224 7.28 11.17 11.87
N GLU A 225 7.51 12.49 11.74
CA GLU A 225 6.74 13.34 10.83
C GLU A 225 7.01 12.98 9.36
N GLU A 226 8.23 12.52 9.04
CA GLU A 226 8.60 12.06 7.69
C GLU A 226 7.84 10.79 7.29
N GLU A 227 7.64 9.87 8.24
CA GLU A 227 6.84 8.66 8.04
C GLU A 227 5.36 8.96 7.85
N LEU A 228 4.85 9.91 8.63
CA LEU A 228 3.50 10.43 8.45
C LEU A 228 3.34 11.06 7.05
N HIS A 229 4.31 11.87 6.60
CA HIS A 229 4.30 12.44 5.25
C HIS A 229 4.33 11.36 4.17
N LEU A 230 5.14 10.31 4.37
CA LEU A 230 5.19 9.18 3.44
C LEU A 230 3.84 8.47 3.36
N ALA A 231 3.22 8.13 4.49
CA ALA A 231 1.89 7.51 4.53
C ALA A 231 0.84 8.35 3.78
N LEU A 232 0.81 9.66 4.03
CA LEU A 232 -0.07 10.59 3.33
C LEU A 232 0.19 10.63 1.81
N SER A 233 1.47 10.65 1.40
CA SER A 233 1.83 10.64 -0.02
C SER A 233 1.42 9.37 -0.77
N MET A 234 1.26 8.26 -0.03
CA MET A 234 0.78 6.97 -0.54
C MET A 234 -0.74 6.83 -0.44
N GLY A 235 -1.48 7.87 -0.02
CA GLY A 235 -2.94 7.84 0.03
C GLY A 235 -3.53 7.16 1.27
N ALA A 236 -2.85 7.23 2.42
CA ALA A 236 -3.40 6.73 3.69
C ALA A 236 -4.80 7.29 3.99
N ASN A 237 -5.73 6.39 4.32
CA ASN A 237 -7.06 6.73 4.84
C ASN A 237 -7.03 6.81 6.37
N LEU A 238 -6.29 5.88 6.99
CA LEU A 238 -6.19 5.70 8.42
C LEU A 238 -4.71 5.69 8.86
N LEU A 239 -4.46 6.16 10.07
CA LEU A 239 -3.10 6.31 10.62
C LEU A 239 -3.04 5.78 12.06
N GLN A 240 -1.96 5.10 12.39
CA GLN A 240 -1.69 4.61 13.73
C GLN A 240 -0.17 4.61 14.01
N GLY A 241 0.23 4.99 15.23
CA GLY A 241 1.64 4.92 15.62
C GLY A 241 2.00 5.76 16.84
N PHE A 242 3.23 5.56 17.34
CA PHE A 242 3.73 6.24 18.53
C PHE A 242 3.96 7.74 18.34
N TYR A 243 4.01 8.23 17.09
CA TYR A 243 3.97 9.65 16.78
C TYR A 243 2.73 10.32 17.38
N PHE A 244 1.58 9.63 17.38
CA PHE A 244 0.34 10.11 17.99
C PHE A 244 0.25 9.65 19.44
N SER A 245 0.24 8.34 19.68
CA SER A 245 0.03 7.79 21.01
C SER A 245 0.55 6.37 21.14
N ARG A 246 1.18 6.08 22.27
CA ARG A 246 1.40 4.69 22.71
C ARG A 246 0.09 4.10 23.25
N PRO A 247 -0.07 2.77 23.27
CA PRO A 247 -1.26 2.11 23.82
C PRO A 247 -1.55 2.50 25.28
N GLN A 248 -2.74 3.03 25.55
CA GLN A 248 -3.16 3.50 26.88
C GLN A 248 -4.23 2.59 27.51
N VAL A 249 -4.41 2.68 28.83
CA VAL A 249 -5.44 1.89 29.54
C VAL A 249 -6.86 2.39 29.25
N GLU A 250 -7.01 3.67 28.91
CA GLU A 250 -8.30 4.35 28.71
C GLU A 250 -8.40 4.91 27.29
N PHE A 251 -9.64 5.11 26.82
CA PHE A 251 -9.88 5.86 25.59
C PHE A 251 -9.46 7.33 25.73
N GLN A 252 -8.95 7.88 24.64
CA GLN A 252 -8.54 9.28 24.53
C GLN A 252 -9.67 10.13 23.92
N ASP A 253 -9.60 11.45 24.10
CA ASP A 253 -10.58 12.36 23.48
C ASP A 253 -10.56 12.20 21.95
N LYS A 254 -11.74 12.14 21.34
CA LYS A 254 -11.89 11.92 19.90
C LYS A 254 -11.11 12.93 19.05
N LYS A 255 -10.92 14.16 19.53
CA LYS A 255 -10.24 15.27 18.85
C LYS A 255 -8.82 15.51 19.37
N GLN A 256 -8.29 14.63 20.23
CA GLN A 256 -6.98 14.78 20.88
C GLN A 256 -5.86 15.19 19.90
N PHE A 257 -5.85 14.64 18.68
CA PHE A 257 -4.82 14.85 17.67
C PHE A 257 -5.25 15.73 16.50
N ASN A 258 -6.43 16.36 16.58
CA ASN A 258 -7.03 17.08 15.46
C ASN A 258 -6.16 18.24 14.96
N ARG A 259 -5.59 19.02 15.87
CA ARG A 259 -4.67 20.12 15.52
C ARG A 259 -3.40 19.57 14.86
N THR A 260 -2.73 18.62 15.50
CA THR A 260 -1.48 18.03 14.97
C THR A 260 -1.66 17.50 13.56
N LEU A 261 -2.72 16.73 13.30
CA LEU A 261 -2.94 16.16 11.97
C LEU A 261 -3.31 17.22 10.93
N ARG A 262 -4.08 18.26 11.31
CA ARG A 262 -4.37 19.39 10.42
C ARG A 262 -3.13 20.15 10.03
N ASP A 263 -2.28 20.49 11.00
CA ASP A 263 -1.03 21.20 10.75
C ASP A 263 -0.13 20.38 9.81
N THR A 264 -0.05 19.07 9.99
CA THR A 264 0.69 18.19 9.07
C THR A 264 0.06 18.13 7.68
N LEU A 265 -1.27 18.06 7.56
CA LEU A 265 -1.96 18.04 6.28
C LEU A 265 -1.77 19.33 5.48
N GLU A 266 -1.76 20.48 6.14
CA GLU A 266 -1.47 21.77 5.51
C GLU A 266 -0.04 21.82 4.95
N LYS A 267 0.95 21.38 5.75
CA LYS A 267 2.34 21.26 5.29
C LYS A 267 2.47 20.28 4.13
N PHE A 268 1.88 19.09 4.26
CA PHE A 268 1.88 18.06 3.23
C PHE A 268 1.30 18.59 1.92
N SER A 269 0.17 19.29 1.97
CA SER A 269 -0.46 19.89 0.77
C SER A 269 0.48 20.86 0.07
N GLY A 270 1.18 21.72 0.83
CA GLY A 270 2.12 22.69 0.27
C GLY A 270 3.35 22.03 -0.35
N LEU A 271 3.98 21.09 0.37
CA LEU A 271 5.15 20.37 -0.11
C LEU A 271 4.82 19.53 -1.35
N ARG A 272 3.74 18.76 -1.30
CA ARG A 272 3.31 17.91 -2.42
C ARG A 272 2.94 18.71 -3.67
N PHE A 273 2.34 19.90 -3.49
CA PHE A 273 2.07 20.81 -4.60
C PHE A 273 3.36 21.27 -5.29
N MET A 274 4.38 21.66 -4.52
CA MET A 274 5.67 22.09 -5.08
C MET A 274 6.40 20.94 -5.78
N GLU A 275 6.41 19.74 -5.19
CA GLU A 275 6.96 18.53 -5.81
C GLU A 275 6.33 18.26 -7.18
N LEU A 276 4.99 18.24 -7.25
CA LEU A 276 4.27 17.98 -8.49
C LEU A 276 4.47 19.10 -9.52
N LEU A 277 4.54 20.36 -9.08
CA LEU A 277 4.78 21.49 -9.98
C LEU A 277 6.16 21.38 -10.64
N GLU A 278 7.19 21.01 -9.87
CA GLU A 278 8.54 20.78 -10.38
C GLU A 278 8.56 19.63 -11.39
N GLU A 279 7.92 18.50 -11.07
CA GLU A 279 7.78 17.35 -11.97
C GLU A 279 7.10 17.73 -13.31
N PHE A 280 6.01 18.50 -13.25
CA PHE A 280 5.30 18.95 -14.46
C PHE A 280 6.10 19.95 -15.28
N GLN A 281 6.77 20.91 -14.65
CA GLN A 281 7.62 21.89 -15.35
C GLN A 281 8.76 21.20 -16.10
N LYS A 282 9.40 20.22 -15.47
CA LYS A 282 10.45 19.40 -16.09
C LYS A 282 9.92 18.62 -17.29
N GLY A 283 8.78 17.94 -17.15
CA GLY A 283 8.14 17.22 -18.25
C GLY A 283 7.76 18.15 -19.43
N GLN A 284 7.26 19.36 -19.13
CA GLN A 284 6.89 20.32 -20.16
C GLN A 284 8.11 20.90 -20.89
N ALA A 285 9.20 21.21 -20.19
CA ALA A 285 10.42 21.70 -20.81
C ALA A 285 11.00 20.71 -21.84
N VAL A 286 10.90 19.40 -21.55
CA VAL A 286 11.28 18.33 -22.49
C VAL A 286 10.36 18.31 -23.71
N ILE A 287 9.04 18.42 -23.50
CA ILE A 287 8.06 18.48 -24.59
C ILE A 287 8.33 19.68 -25.49
N ASP A 288 8.64 20.85 -24.92
CA ASP A 288 8.90 22.07 -25.69
C ASP A 288 10.19 21.95 -26.51
N ALA A 289 11.27 21.45 -25.88
CA ALA A 289 12.56 21.21 -26.54
C ALA A 289 12.47 20.19 -27.70
N LEU A 290 11.59 19.20 -27.57
CA LEU A 290 11.32 18.21 -28.61
C LEU A 290 10.30 18.69 -29.64
N GLY A 291 9.32 19.48 -29.24
CA GLY A 291 8.20 19.92 -30.07
C GLY A 291 8.67 20.69 -31.29
N GLU A 292 9.57 21.65 -31.12
CA GLU A 292 10.13 22.41 -32.25
C GLU A 292 10.85 21.51 -33.26
N LYS A 293 11.62 20.54 -32.78
CA LYS A 293 12.43 19.63 -33.60
C LYS A 293 11.56 18.61 -34.33
N LEU A 294 10.57 18.04 -33.63
CA LEU A 294 9.66 17.03 -34.18
C LEU A 294 8.60 17.62 -35.12
N GLU A 295 8.27 18.92 -34.98
CA GLU A 295 7.45 19.62 -35.97
C GLU A 295 8.15 19.73 -37.33
N ALA A 296 9.48 19.85 -37.38
CA ALA A 296 10.23 19.80 -38.63
C ALA A 296 10.11 18.40 -39.31
N LEU A 297 10.04 17.32 -38.52
CA LEU A 297 9.86 15.95 -39.04
C LEU A 297 8.47 15.71 -39.65
N ARG A 298 7.45 16.48 -39.23
CA ARG A 298 6.05 16.28 -39.62
C ARG A 298 5.78 16.46 -41.11
N HIS A 299 6.75 16.99 -41.86
CA HIS A 299 6.65 17.29 -43.29
C HIS A 299 7.30 16.24 -44.20
N ASN A 300 7.99 15.24 -43.65
CA ASN A 300 8.71 14.21 -44.42
C ASN A 300 7.89 12.91 -44.52
N GLY A 301 7.99 12.21 -45.65
CA GLY A 301 7.24 10.96 -45.91
C GLY A 301 7.88 9.72 -45.29
N LYS A 302 7.15 8.60 -45.30
CA LYS A 302 7.55 7.29 -44.73
C LYS A 302 8.95 6.81 -45.13
N GLU A 303 9.32 6.93 -46.40
CA GLU A 303 10.60 6.39 -46.92
C GLU A 303 11.82 7.12 -46.34
N ASP A 304 11.64 8.37 -45.89
CA ASP A 304 12.71 9.17 -45.32
C ASP A 304 12.79 9.06 -43.79
N LEU A 305 11.79 8.48 -43.12
CA LEU A 305 11.66 8.55 -41.66
C LEU A 305 12.89 8.01 -40.89
N PRO A 306 13.49 6.85 -41.24
CA PRO A 306 14.73 6.41 -40.60
C PRO A 306 15.89 7.39 -40.79
N LEU A 307 16.05 7.95 -42.00
CA LEU A 307 17.10 8.90 -42.32
C LEU A 307 16.90 10.21 -41.53
N VAL A 308 15.68 10.75 -41.50
CA VAL A 308 15.41 12.00 -40.81
C VAL A 308 15.55 11.84 -39.29
N LEU A 309 15.10 10.71 -38.73
CA LEU A 309 15.33 10.39 -37.33
C LEU A 309 16.83 10.33 -37.00
N HIS A 310 17.62 9.66 -37.84
CA HIS A 310 19.07 9.57 -37.67
C HIS A 310 19.74 10.95 -37.67
N LEU A 311 19.35 11.85 -38.57
CA LEU A 311 19.90 13.21 -38.65
C LEU A 311 19.56 14.07 -37.43
N MET A 312 18.41 13.82 -36.80
CA MET A 312 17.96 14.57 -35.61
C MET A 312 18.62 14.11 -34.31
N LEU A 313 19.25 12.92 -34.28
CA LEU A 313 19.81 12.34 -33.05
C LEU A 313 20.80 13.27 -32.34
N SER A 314 21.61 14.01 -33.09
CA SER A 314 22.59 14.97 -32.56
C SER A 314 21.95 16.19 -31.89
N GLU A 315 20.68 16.47 -32.20
CA GLU A 315 19.93 17.58 -31.65
C GLU A 315 19.08 17.17 -30.44
N LEU A 316 18.90 15.88 -30.18
CA LEU A 316 18.07 15.43 -29.05
C LEU A 316 18.70 15.81 -27.69
N PRO A 317 17.88 16.22 -26.69
CA PRO A 317 18.35 16.46 -25.33
C PRO A 317 19.22 15.32 -24.78
N SER A 318 20.18 15.66 -23.92
CA SER A 318 21.19 14.71 -23.42
C SER A 318 20.58 13.56 -22.59
N GLU A 319 19.39 13.79 -22.06
CA GLU A 319 18.63 12.91 -21.16
C GLU A 319 17.90 11.79 -21.93
N ILE A 320 17.70 11.95 -23.24
CA ILE A 320 17.02 10.92 -24.05
C ILE A 320 17.96 9.75 -24.25
N LEU A 321 17.49 8.53 -23.98
CA LEU A 321 18.29 7.33 -24.06
C LEU A 321 17.93 6.46 -25.25
N SER A 322 16.70 6.53 -25.74
CA SER A 322 16.27 5.72 -26.87
C SER A 322 15.15 6.40 -27.65
N VAL A 323 15.16 6.22 -28.96
CA VAL A 323 14.10 6.69 -29.86
C VAL A 323 13.86 5.70 -31.01
N PHE A 324 12.60 5.42 -31.30
CA PHE A 324 12.17 4.63 -32.45
C PHE A 324 10.72 4.97 -32.83
N ALA A 325 10.30 4.62 -34.04
CA ALA A 325 8.95 4.88 -34.53
C ALA A 325 8.19 3.59 -34.87
N CYS A 326 6.89 3.62 -34.59
CA CYS A 326 5.93 2.59 -34.94
C CYS A 326 4.85 3.12 -35.89
N ASP A 327 4.21 2.22 -36.63
CA ASP A 327 2.93 2.49 -37.29
C ASP A 327 1.75 2.50 -36.30
N ILE A 328 0.54 2.84 -36.77
CA ILE A 328 -0.67 2.85 -35.93
C ILE A 328 -1.05 1.51 -35.31
N PHE A 329 -0.56 0.41 -35.87
CA PHE A 329 -0.83 -0.94 -35.39
C PHE A 329 0.24 -1.40 -34.39
N GLY A 330 1.24 -0.56 -34.13
CA GLY A 330 2.30 -0.80 -33.16
C GLY A 330 3.51 -1.52 -33.73
N TYR A 331 3.57 -1.77 -35.04
CA TYR A 331 4.77 -2.37 -35.64
C TYR A 331 5.87 -1.33 -35.74
N GLN A 332 7.04 -1.63 -35.18
CA GLN A 332 8.23 -0.80 -35.30
C GLN A 332 8.72 -0.79 -36.75
N ILE A 333 9.00 0.40 -37.27
CA ILE A 333 9.37 0.63 -38.68
C ILE A 333 10.74 1.30 -38.85
N THR A 334 11.41 1.68 -37.76
CA THR A 334 12.75 2.29 -37.76
C THR A 334 13.69 1.46 -36.90
N PRO A 335 15.01 1.59 -37.06
CA PRO A 335 15.96 1.11 -36.05
C PRO A 335 15.61 1.72 -34.68
N THR A 336 15.97 1.00 -33.62
CA THR A 336 16.05 1.58 -32.29
C THR A 336 17.38 2.31 -32.19
N TYR A 337 17.32 3.63 -32.12
CA TYR A 337 18.49 4.43 -31.78
C TYR A 337 18.58 4.51 -30.26
N PHE A 338 19.74 4.22 -29.69
CA PHE A 338 19.91 4.20 -28.25
C PHE A 338 21.31 4.61 -27.79
N ARG A 339 21.43 4.91 -26.50
CA ARG A 339 22.69 5.09 -25.78
C ARG A 339 22.54 4.64 -24.33
N SER A 340 23.62 4.20 -23.70
CA SER A 340 23.58 3.63 -22.34
C SER A 340 23.51 4.74 -21.28
N HIS A 341 24.24 5.83 -21.51
CA HIS A 341 24.28 6.98 -20.62
C HIS A 341 23.97 8.31 -21.32
N PRO A 342 23.40 9.28 -20.58
CA PRO A 342 23.16 10.63 -21.10
C PRO A 342 24.42 11.26 -21.69
N GLY A 343 24.31 11.78 -22.93
CA GLY A 343 25.40 12.45 -23.63
C GLY A 343 26.40 11.55 -24.37
N GLU A 344 26.25 10.22 -24.31
CA GLU A 344 27.03 9.30 -25.15
C GLU A 344 26.62 9.37 -26.62
N GLU A 345 27.49 8.83 -27.49
CA GLU A 345 27.21 8.63 -28.91
C GLU A 345 26.04 7.64 -29.09
N TRP A 346 25.31 7.84 -30.18
CA TRP A 346 24.17 7.00 -30.53
C TRP A 346 24.62 5.72 -31.23
N ASP A 347 24.09 4.59 -30.77
CA ASP A 347 24.13 3.32 -31.50
C ASP A 347 22.75 3.05 -32.14
N SER A 348 22.67 2.06 -33.03
CA SER A 348 21.43 1.67 -33.71
C SER A 348 21.28 0.16 -33.80
N ASP A 349 20.12 -0.33 -33.38
CA ASP A 349 19.71 -1.72 -33.54
C ASP A 349 18.61 -1.85 -34.59
N LEU A 350 18.88 -2.62 -35.65
CA LEU A 350 17.92 -2.89 -36.73
C LEU A 350 17.09 -4.16 -36.47
N THR A 351 17.49 -5.00 -35.51
CA THR A 351 16.87 -6.31 -35.26
C THR A 351 15.46 -6.20 -34.67
N GLU A 352 15.13 -5.05 -34.06
CA GLU A 352 13.81 -4.79 -33.49
C GLU A 352 12.75 -4.33 -34.52
N ILE A 353 13.15 -4.07 -35.77
CA ILE A 353 12.22 -3.68 -36.83
C ILE A 353 11.21 -4.82 -37.05
N GLY A 354 9.92 -4.48 -37.04
CA GLY A 354 8.81 -5.44 -37.13
C GLY A 354 8.30 -5.95 -35.78
N ASN A 355 8.96 -5.63 -34.66
CA ASN A 355 8.40 -5.89 -33.33
C ASN A 355 7.11 -5.11 -33.13
N ASN A 356 6.14 -5.70 -32.42
CA ASN A 356 4.86 -5.07 -32.16
C ASN A 356 4.76 -4.55 -30.71
N TYR A 357 4.43 -3.26 -30.54
CA TYR A 357 4.32 -2.57 -29.27
C TYR A 357 2.87 -2.24 -28.87
N ALA A 358 1.87 -2.67 -29.64
CA ALA A 358 0.47 -2.31 -29.37
C ALA A 358 -0.05 -2.86 -28.03
N TRP A 359 0.53 -3.94 -27.51
CA TRP A 359 0.16 -4.52 -26.21
C TRP A 359 0.78 -3.76 -25.02
N ARG A 360 1.74 -2.87 -25.25
CA ARG A 360 2.32 -2.05 -24.18
C ARG A 360 1.27 -1.01 -23.72
N PRO A 361 1.01 -0.86 -22.40
CA PRO A 361 -0.07 0.01 -21.90
C PRO A 361 -0.03 1.46 -22.40
N PHE A 362 1.16 2.02 -22.62
CA PHE A 362 1.32 3.40 -23.09
C PHE A 362 0.85 3.60 -24.54
N PHE A 363 0.93 2.57 -25.39
CA PHE A 363 0.73 2.70 -26.82
C PHE A 363 -0.74 2.95 -27.18
N ILE A 364 -1.64 2.09 -26.71
CA ILE A 364 -3.08 2.24 -26.92
C ILE A 364 -3.61 3.47 -26.19
N ARG A 365 -3.08 3.77 -24.99
CA ARG A 365 -3.43 4.98 -24.25
C ARG A 365 -3.12 6.26 -25.03
N HIS A 366 -1.96 6.32 -25.68
CA HIS A 366 -1.59 7.43 -26.57
C HIS A 366 -2.60 7.57 -27.71
N LYS A 367 -2.88 6.49 -28.46
CA LYS A 367 -3.85 6.51 -29.56
C LYS A 367 -5.23 7.01 -29.13
N ALA A 368 -5.72 6.53 -27.98
CA ALA A 368 -7.00 6.95 -27.44
C ALA A 368 -7.02 8.45 -27.09
N LYS A 369 -5.94 8.97 -26.46
CA LYS A 369 -5.81 10.39 -26.11
C LYS A 369 -5.77 11.29 -27.34
N VAL A 370 -5.02 10.91 -28.38
CA VAL A 370 -4.92 11.67 -29.64
C VAL A 370 -6.31 11.82 -30.27
N VAL A 371 -7.09 10.74 -30.34
CA VAL A 371 -8.45 10.77 -30.89
C VAL A 371 -9.41 11.59 -30.02
N GLN A 372 -9.29 11.49 -28.69
CA GLN A 372 -10.20 12.16 -27.75
C GLN A 372 -9.99 13.68 -27.68
N SER A 373 -8.74 14.15 -27.61
CA SER A 373 -8.42 15.55 -27.30
C SER A 373 -7.55 16.25 -28.34
N GLY A 374 -7.12 15.55 -29.39
CA GLY A 374 -6.14 16.08 -30.35
C GLY A 374 -4.74 16.26 -29.76
N ALA A 375 -4.49 15.75 -28.55
CA ALA A 375 -3.18 15.83 -27.91
C ALA A 375 -2.15 15.09 -28.76
N LYS A 376 -1.04 15.76 -29.09
CA LYS A 376 0.04 15.16 -29.87
C LYS A 376 0.98 14.30 -29.02
N TRP A 377 1.04 14.59 -27.72
CA TRP A 377 1.95 14.00 -26.76
C TRP A 377 1.20 13.13 -25.76
N THR A 378 1.84 12.06 -25.30
CA THR A 378 1.49 11.39 -24.05
C THR A 378 2.77 10.99 -23.34
N VAL A 379 2.75 11.13 -22.01
CA VAL A 379 3.87 10.82 -21.12
C VAL A 379 3.42 9.75 -20.13
N THR A 380 4.28 8.79 -19.82
CA THR A 380 4.04 7.80 -18.77
C THR A 380 4.51 8.29 -17.42
N GLU A 381 4.00 7.68 -16.35
CA GLU A 381 4.73 7.68 -15.07
C GLU A 381 6.10 6.98 -15.26
N PRO A 382 7.07 7.21 -14.36
CA PRO A 382 8.36 6.53 -14.40
C PRO A 382 8.21 5.00 -14.37
N VAL A 383 8.86 4.32 -15.31
CA VAL A 383 8.88 2.86 -15.41
C VAL A 383 10.31 2.35 -15.37
N TYR A 384 10.52 1.15 -14.83
CA TYR A 384 11.83 0.53 -14.87
C TYR A 384 12.08 -0.12 -16.23
N ASP A 385 13.12 0.30 -16.93
CA ASP A 385 13.54 -0.28 -18.20
C ASP A 385 14.51 -1.45 -17.95
N MET A 386 14.16 -2.61 -18.50
CA MET A 386 14.92 -3.85 -18.27
C MET A 386 16.24 -3.87 -19.02
N ASP A 387 16.33 -3.21 -20.17
CA ASP A 387 17.51 -3.22 -21.03
C ASP A 387 18.53 -2.17 -20.55
N LEU A 388 18.03 -1.02 -20.06
CA LEU A 388 18.85 0.07 -19.54
C LEU A 388 19.13 -0.02 -18.02
N HIS A 389 18.47 -0.95 -17.32
CA HIS A 389 18.57 -1.15 -15.86
C HIS A 389 18.35 0.12 -15.00
N LYS A 390 17.44 1.00 -15.42
CA LYS A 390 17.16 2.28 -14.73
C LYS A 390 15.71 2.73 -14.91
N GLN A 391 15.30 3.74 -14.15
CA GLN A 391 14.00 4.37 -14.35
C GLN A 391 14.00 5.29 -15.57
N VAL A 392 13.01 5.13 -16.42
CA VAL A 392 12.78 5.98 -17.59
C VAL A 392 11.36 6.51 -17.61
N VAL A 393 11.18 7.65 -18.25
CA VAL A 393 9.86 8.13 -18.67
C VAL A 393 9.74 7.94 -20.17
N ILE A 394 8.57 7.45 -20.59
CA ILE A 394 8.27 7.20 -22.01
C ILE A 394 7.41 8.34 -22.52
N PHE A 395 7.93 9.08 -23.48
CA PHE A 395 7.18 10.04 -24.27
C PHE A 395 6.73 9.38 -25.57
N THR A 396 5.51 9.66 -25.96
CA THR A 396 4.92 9.22 -27.22
C THR A 396 4.41 10.43 -27.99
N TYR A 397 4.73 10.51 -29.29
CA TYR A 397 4.39 11.63 -30.15
C TYR A 397 3.78 11.17 -31.47
N THR A 398 2.63 11.72 -31.86
CA THR A 398 2.00 11.43 -33.16
C THR A 398 2.60 12.31 -34.28
N LEU A 399 3.10 11.66 -35.33
CA LEU A 399 3.54 12.26 -36.59
C LEU A 399 2.39 12.30 -37.62
N ARG A 400 2.53 13.10 -38.69
CA ARG A 400 1.44 13.37 -39.67
C ARG A 400 0.95 12.13 -40.41
N ASP A 401 1.84 11.19 -40.71
CA ASP A 401 1.55 9.96 -41.46
C ASP A 401 1.01 8.83 -40.58
N ASN A 402 0.42 9.17 -39.43
CA ASN A 402 -0.09 8.22 -38.45
C ASN A 402 1.03 7.32 -37.87
N TYR A 403 2.29 7.79 -37.87
CA TYR A 403 3.38 7.16 -37.12
C TYR A 403 3.42 7.68 -35.68
N ILE A 404 3.86 6.82 -34.77
CA ILE A 404 4.01 7.15 -33.36
C ILE A 404 5.48 7.02 -33.02
N LEU A 405 6.09 8.14 -32.66
CA LEU A 405 7.45 8.17 -32.11
C LEU A 405 7.39 7.78 -30.63
N ILE A 406 8.29 6.89 -30.22
CA ILE A 406 8.47 6.45 -28.85
C ILE A 406 9.86 6.90 -28.42
N ILE A 407 9.92 7.65 -27.32
CA ILE A 407 11.14 8.25 -26.78
C ILE A 407 11.27 7.82 -25.33
N LYS A 408 12.39 7.18 -24.97
CA LYS A 408 12.72 6.86 -23.57
C LYS A 408 13.72 7.89 -23.05
N MET A 409 13.44 8.45 -21.88
CA MET A 409 14.30 9.45 -21.23
C MET A 409 14.72 8.96 -19.85
N ASP A 410 15.97 9.18 -19.47
CA ASP A 410 16.47 8.90 -18.12
C ASP A 410 15.71 9.75 -17.10
N TRP A 411 15.01 9.12 -16.15
CA TRP A 411 14.23 9.85 -15.14
C TRP A 411 15.08 10.33 -13.97
N GLU A 412 16.21 9.67 -13.67
CA GLU A 412 17.01 9.99 -12.48
C GLU A 412 17.79 11.31 -12.59
N ARG A 413 17.88 11.88 -13.80
CA ARG A 413 18.54 13.17 -14.08
C ARG A 413 17.56 14.32 -14.35
N VAL A 414 16.27 14.10 -14.09
CA VAL A 414 15.19 15.06 -14.35
C VAL A 414 14.93 15.95 -13.15
#